data_AF-A0A4P7JMK5-F1
#
_entry.id   AF-A0A4P7JMK5-F1
#
_cell.length_a   1.000
_cell.length_b   1.000
_cell.length_c   1.000
_cell.angle_alpha   90.00
_cell.angle_beta   90.00
_cell.angle_gamma   90.00
#
_symmetry.space_group_name_H-M   'P 1'
#
loop_
_entity.id
_entity.type
_entity.pdbx_description
1 polymer ?
#
loop_
_entity_poly.entity_id
_entity_poly.type
_entity_poly.pdbx_seq_one_letter_code
_entity_poly.pdbx_strand_id
1 'polypeptide(L)'
;MKQVTPYGRFVRIKRMEQGRLLVEQAIFMDCTPSLLSSVELGRKPVPESWIPTITDFLDLDEKDQTKLRTAVEKSNVEFRSRPRVSERVHALAASKK
;
A
#
# COMPACT_ATOMS: atom_id res chain seq x y z
N MET A 1 5.65 -13.09 -9.02
CA MET A 1 5.19 -11.71 -9.26
C MET A 1 5.00 -11.01 -7.91
N LYS A 2 5.49 -9.77 -7.74
CA LYS A 2 5.32 -9.02 -6.49
C LYS A 2 3.85 -8.63 -6.35
N GLN A 3 3.16 -9.14 -5.33
CA GLN A 3 1.75 -8.81 -5.09
C GLN A 3 1.65 -7.38 -4.57
N VAL A 4 1.13 -6.47 -5.40
CA VAL A 4 0.80 -5.09 -5.02
C VAL A 4 -0.56 -5.12 -4.31
N THR A 5 -0.70 -4.39 -3.19
CA THR A 5 -1.96 -4.34 -2.45
C THR A 5 -3.04 -3.57 -3.22
N PRO A 6 -4.32 -3.73 -2.89
CA PRO A 6 -5.38 -2.89 -3.46
C PRO A 6 -5.07 -1.39 -3.37
N TYR A 7 -4.56 -0.93 -2.21
CA TYR A 7 -4.09 0.44 -2.01
C TYR A 7 -2.94 0.79 -2.96
N GLY A 8 -1.89 -0.03 -2.99
CA GLY A 8 -0.73 0.24 -3.82
C GLY A 8 -1.04 0.25 -5.32
N ARG A 9 -2.03 -0.54 -5.76
CA ARG A 9 -2.51 -0.55 -7.13
C ARG A 9 -3.26 0.74 -7.45
N PHE A 10 -4.19 1.15 -6.60
CA PHE A 10 -4.97 2.37 -6.78
C PHE A 10 -4.06 3.59 -6.88
N VAL A 11 -3.17 3.79 -5.90
CA VAL A 11 -2.25 4.93 -5.85
C VAL A 11 -1.29 4.92 -7.05
N ARG A 12 -0.74 3.77 -7.43
CA ARG A 12 0.14 3.65 -8.60
C ARG A 12 -0.56 4.05 -9.89
N ILE A 13 -1.76 3.53 -10.14
CA ILE A 13 -2.50 3.81 -11.37
C ILE A 13 -2.79 5.30 -11.46
N LYS A 14 -3.36 5.89 -10.39
CA LYS A 14 -3.68 7.33 -10.36
C LYS A 14 -2.45 8.21 -10.54
N ARG A 15 -1.36 7.87 -9.86
CA ARG A 15 -0.09 8.59 -9.99
C ARG A 15 0.45 8.54 -11.43
N MET A 16 0.36 7.39 -12.11
CA MET A 16 0.79 7.24 -13.51
C MET A 16 -0.13 7.99 -14.48
N GLU A 17 -1.45 7.96 -14.26
CA GLU A 17 -2.43 8.73 -15.05
C GLU A 17 -2.14 10.24 -15.01
N GLN A 18 -1.62 10.73 -13.89
CA GLN A 18 -1.24 12.13 -13.68
C GLN A 18 0.21 12.46 -14.08
N GLY A 19 0.98 11.48 -14.57
CA GLY A 19 2.39 11.68 -14.93
C GLY A 19 3.32 12.00 -13.75
N ARG A 20 2.90 11.71 -12.52
CA ARG A 20 3.66 12.01 -11.29
C ARG A 20 4.64 10.89 -10.93
N LEU A 21 5.73 11.24 -10.27
CA LEU A 21 6.79 10.33 -9.85
C LEU A 21 6.58 9.86 -8.39
N LEU A 22 7.09 8.67 -8.09
CA LEU A 22 7.07 8.13 -6.72
C LEU A 22 7.83 9.04 -5.73
N VAL A 23 8.94 9.65 -6.20
CA VAL A 23 9.77 10.55 -5.39
C VAL A 23 9.01 11.81 -5.00
N GLU A 24 8.22 12.38 -5.92
CA GLU A 24 7.39 13.56 -5.64
C GLU A 24 6.32 13.25 -4.59
N GLN A 25 5.67 12.10 -4.69
CA GLN A 25 4.72 11.66 -3.67
C GLN A 25 5.40 11.46 -2.30
N ALA A 26 6.58 10.86 -2.29
CA ALA A 26 7.31 10.61 -1.06
C ALA A 26 7.69 11.93 -0.36
N ILE A 27 8.17 12.92 -1.13
CA ILE A 27 8.46 14.28 -0.63
C ILE A 27 7.20 14.95 -0.09
N PHE A 28 6.09 14.91 -0.83
CA PHE A 28 4.83 15.52 -0.41
C PHE A 28 4.29 14.93 0.91
N MET A 29 4.47 13.61 1.08
CA MET A 29 4.01 12.87 2.26
C MET A 29 5.03 12.84 3.41
N ASP A 30 6.11 13.62 3.31
CA ASP A 30 7.22 13.65 4.28
C ASP A 30 7.74 12.25 4.65
N CYS A 31 8.00 11.43 3.63
CA CYS A 31 8.45 10.06 3.82
C CYS A 31 9.50 9.65 2.78
N THR A 32 10.12 8.48 2.99
CA THR A 32 11.09 7.97 2.02
C THR A 32 10.41 7.19 0.89
N PRO A 33 10.93 7.21 -0.34
CA PRO A 33 10.40 6.39 -1.44
C PRO A 33 10.39 4.87 -1.12
N SER A 34 11.33 4.42 -0.29
CA SER A 34 11.40 3.02 0.17
C SER A 34 10.30 2.66 1.16
N LEU A 35 9.90 3.60 2.03
CA LEU A 35 8.74 3.45 2.91
C LEU A 35 7.45 3.40 2.09
N LEU A 36 7.25 4.36 1.19
CA LEU A 36 6.10 4.40 0.29
C LEU A 36 5.95 3.11 -0.51
N SER A 37 7.05 2.63 -1.12
CA SER A 37 7.08 1.35 -1.85
C SER A 37 6.74 0.16 -0.96
N SER A 38 7.23 0.15 0.29
CA SER A 38 6.94 -0.93 1.24
C SER A 38 5.46 -1.00 1.61
N VAL A 39 4.80 0.14 1.76
CA VAL A 39 3.36 0.24 2.02
C VAL A 39 2.54 -0.19 0.79
N GLU A 40 2.89 0.30 -0.40
CA GLU A 40 2.23 -0.09 -1.67
C GLU A 40 2.34 -1.60 -1.96
N LEU A 41 3.39 -2.25 -1.46
CA LEU A 41 3.63 -3.70 -1.61
C LEU A 41 3.08 -4.53 -0.43
N GLY A 42 2.43 -3.89 0.55
CA GLY A 42 1.88 -4.58 1.72
C GLY A 42 2.95 -5.23 2.60
N ARG A 43 4.16 -4.67 2.61
CA ARG A 43 5.22 -5.02 3.58
C ARG A 43 5.05 -4.24 4.89
N LYS A 44 4.32 -3.13 4.83
CA LYS A 44 3.90 -2.30 5.96
C LYS A 44 2.41 -1.99 5.80
N PRO A 45 1.68 -1.79 6.91
CA PRO A 45 0.30 -1.33 6.86
C PRO A 45 0.25 0.10 6.31
N VAL A 46 -0.90 0.49 5.76
CA VAL A 46 -1.15 1.87 5.32
C VAL A 46 -1.53 2.70 6.55
N PRO A 47 -0.79 3.78 6.87
CA PRO A 47 -1.17 4.71 7.94
C PRO A 47 -2.49 5.42 7.62
N GLU A 48 -3.40 5.56 8.58
CA GLU A 48 -4.64 6.31 8.38
C GLU A 48 -4.39 7.80 8.09
N SER A 49 -3.33 8.36 8.68
CA SER A 49 -2.89 9.74 8.43
C SER A 49 -2.52 9.99 6.96
N TRP A 50 -2.23 8.95 6.18
CA TRP A 50 -1.90 9.10 4.77
C TRP A 50 -3.13 9.34 3.88
N ILE A 51 -4.33 8.94 4.31
CA ILE A 51 -5.57 9.10 3.54
C ILE A 51 -5.82 10.56 3.13
N PRO A 52 -5.80 11.55 4.04
CA PRO A 52 -5.95 12.96 3.65
C PRO A 52 -4.80 13.41 2.73
N THR A 53 -3.54 13.13 3.09
CA THR A 53 -2.39 13.59 2.28
C THR A 53 -2.37 13.02 0.86
N ILE A 54 -2.84 11.79 0.66
CA ILE A 54 -2.90 11.16 -0.66
C ILE A 54 -4.06 11.71 -1.48
N THR A 55 -5.19 11.96 -0.81
CA THR A 55 -6.35 12.63 -1.41
C THR A 55 -5.91 13.99 -1.97
N ASP A 56 -5.16 14.75 -1.19
CA ASP A 56 -4.66 16.07 -1.60
C ASP A 56 -3.60 15.96 -2.71
N PHE A 57 -2.63 15.04 -2.57
CA PHE A 57 -1.56 14.88 -3.57
C PHE A 57 -2.09 14.45 -4.95
N LEU A 58 -3.06 13.54 -4.97
CA LEU A 58 -3.66 13.00 -6.19
C LEU A 58 -4.90 13.76 -6.64
N ASP A 59 -5.30 14.83 -5.96
CA ASP A 59 -6.50 15.63 -6.27
C ASP A 59 -7.74 14.74 -6.51
N LEU A 60 -8.05 13.88 -5.53
CA LEU A 60 -9.09 12.86 -5.68
C LEU A 60 -10.50 13.42 -5.47
N ASP A 61 -11.40 13.09 -6.40
CA ASP A 61 -12.84 13.32 -6.24
C ASP A 61 -13.46 12.43 -5.15
N GLU A 62 -14.70 12.72 -4.73
CA GLU A 62 -15.39 11.97 -3.68
C GLU A 62 -15.51 10.46 -3.98
N LYS A 63 -15.67 10.11 -5.26
CA LYS A 63 -15.78 8.73 -5.73
C LYS A 63 -14.45 7.99 -5.53
N ASP A 64 -13.34 8.62 -5.90
CA ASP A 64 -12.00 8.08 -5.79
C ASP A 64 -11.50 8.09 -4.34
N GLN A 65 -11.90 9.05 -3.51
CA GLN A 65 -11.70 9.02 -2.07
C GLN A 65 -12.38 7.81 -1.42
N THR A 66 -13.61 7.49 -1.82
CA THR A 66 -14.33 6.30 -1.33
C THR A 66 -13.61 5.01 -1.75
N LYS A 67 -13.12 4.94 -3.00
CA LYS A 67 -12.31 3.81 -3.48
C LYS A 67 -11.00 3.70 -2.71
N LEU A 68 -10.32 4.82 -2.44
CA LEU A 68 -9.09 4.87 -1.66
C LEU A 68 -9.31 4.28 -0.27
N ARG A 69 -10.33 4.76 0.46
CA ARG A 69 -10.66 4.24 1.80
C ARG A 69 -10.94 2.74 1.78
N THR A 70 -11.73 2.27 0.81
CA THR A 70 -12.01 0.84 0.63
C THR A 70 -10.73 0.04 0.34
N ALA A 71 -9.83 0.58 -0.49
CA ALA A 71 -8.58 -0.06 -0.84
C ALA A 71 -7.61 -0.12 0.34
N VAL A 72 -7.57 0.92 1.18
CA VAL A 72 -6.80 0.96 2.43
C VAL A 72 -7.28 -0.13 3.39
N GLU A 73 -8.59 -0.20 3.64
CA GLU A 73 -9.18 -1.20 4.53
C GLU A 73 -8.82 -2.63 4.09
N LYS A 74 -9.07 -2.95 2.82
CA LYS A 74 -8.72 -4.26 2.25
C LYS A 74 -7.22 -4.58 2.38
N SER A 75 -6.36 -3.59 2.15
CA SER A 75 -4.91 -3.78 2.22
C SER A 75 -4.43 -4.02 3.66
N ASN A 76 -5.02 -3.34 4.63
CA ASN A 76 -4.69 -3.51 6.05
C ASN A 76 -5.23 -4.84 6.59
N VAL A 77 -6.41 -5.28 6.15
CA VAL A 77 -6.94 -6.63 6.46
C VAL A 77 -6.04 -7.72 5.88
N GLU A 78 -5.64 -7.60 4.60
CA GLU A 78 -4.67 -8.53 3.98
C GLU A 78 -3.32 -8.53 4.69
N PHE A 79 -2.85 -7.38 5.18
CA PHE A 79 -1.61 -7.31 5.94
C PHE A 79 -1.71 -8.07 7.26
N ARG A 80 -2.82 -7.92 7.99
CA ARG A 80 -3.06 -8.58 9.29
C ARG A 80 -3.21 -10.10 9.16
N SER A 81 -3.75 -10.59 8.06
CA SER A 81 -3.95 -12.03 7.82
C SER A 81 -2.70 -12.76 7.33
N ARG A 82 -1.60 -12.05 7.05
CA ARG A 82 -0.35 -12.67 6.62
C ARG A 82 0.33 -13.40 7.77
N PRO A 83 0.67 -14.69 7.61
CA PRO A 83 1.41 -15.43 8.62
C PRO A 83 2.77 -14.76 8.85
N ARG A 84 3.15 -14.65 10.12
CA ARG A 84 4.43 -14.05 10.50
C ARG A 84 5.56 -14.89 9.92
N VAL A 85 6.72 -14.26 9.68
CA VAL A 85 7.87 -14.94 9.07
C VAL A 85 8.21 -16.23 9.82
N SER A 86 8.17 -16.21 11.15
CA SER A 86 8.36 -17.39 12.02
C SER A 86 7.42 -18.56 11.67
N GLU A 87 6.13 -18.27 11.49
CA GLU A 87 5.10 -19.27 11.18
C GLU A 87 5.29 -19.87 9.78
N ARG A 88 5.76 -19.07 8.81
CA ARG A 88 6.06 -19.55 7.45
C ARG A 88 7.28 -20.46 7.41
N VAL A 89 8.31 -20.19 8.21
CA VAL A 89 9.50 -21.07 8.27
C VAL A 89 9.12 -22.44 8.84
N HIS A 90 8.29 -22.47 9.90
CA HIS A 90 7.80 -23.72 10.49
C HIS A 90 6.88 -24.50 9.54
N ALA A 91 5.97 -23.83 8.83
CA ALA A 91 5.09 -24.49 7.86
C ALA A 91 5.86 -25.11 6.68
N LEU A 92 6.90 -24.44 6.17
CA LEU A 92 7.77 -25.03 5.12
C LEU A 92 8.61 -26.20 5.63
N ALA A 93 9.04 -26.18 6.90
CA ALA A 93 9.79 -27.28 7.50
C ALA A 93 8.90 -28.51 7.75
N ALA A 94 7.62 -28.30 8.11
CA ALA A 94 6.66 -29.38 8.33
C ALA A 94 6.21 -30.08 7.03
N SER A 95 6.22 -29.37 5.89
CA SER A 95 5.83 -29.92 4.58
C SER A 95 6.95 -30.72 3.88
N LYS A 96 8.13 -30.86 4.51
CA LYS A 96 9.29 -31.60 3.98
C LYS A 96 9.50 -32.99 4.63
N LYS A 97 8.49 -33.52 5.34
CA LYS A 97 8.49 -34.91 5.84
C LYS A 97 7.52 -35.78 5.06
#